data_AF-A0A4Q5WHW1-F1
#
_entry.id   AF-A0A4Q5WHW1-F1
#
_cell.length_a   1.000
_cell.length_b   1.000
_cell.length_c   1.000
_cell.angle_alpha   90.00
_cell.angle_beta   90.00
_cell.angle_gamma   90.00
#
_symmetry.space_group_name_H-M   'P 1'
#
loop_
_entity.id
_entity.type
_entity.pdbx_description
1 polymer ?
#
loop_
_entity_poly.entity_id
_entity_poly.type
_entity_poly.pdbx_seq_one_letter_code
_entity_poly.pdbx_strand_id
1 'polypeptide(L)' 'MNDRVRNLRPELLSDNWYTLRKIHYEYRLRDGSWQAQSREAYDRGNGAAILLFNRAAGTVILTRQFRMPTFVNGNPDG' A
#
# COMPACT_ATOMS: atom_id res chain seq x y z
N MET A 1 -18.44 10.66 -1.84
CA MET A 1 -17.87 10.56 -0.47
C MET A 1 -18.40 9.27 0.16
N ASN A 2 -17.65 8.63 1.04
CA ASN A 2 -18.10 7.40 1.72
C ASN A 2 -18.72 7.78 3.07
N ASP A 3 -20.05 7.63 3.19
CA ASP A 3 -20.81 8.02 4.38
C ASP A 3 -20.49 7.21 5.65
N ARG A 4 -19.61 6.20 5.53
CA ARG A 4 -19.13 5.38 6.64
C ARG A 4 -17.83 5.88 7.24
N VAL A 5 -17.23 6.94 6.71
CA VAL A 5 -15.95 7.49 7.18
C VAL A 5 -16.14 8.96 7.50
N ARG A 6 -15.68 9.40 8.67
CA ARG A 6 -15.67 10.82 9.06
C ARG A 6 -14.45 11.18 9.90
N ASN A 7 -14.27 12.48 10.15
CA ASN A 7 -13.24 13.03 11.03
C ASN A 7 -11.82 12.57 10.67
N LEU A 8 -11.53 12.48 9.36
CA LEU A 8 -10.21 12.09 8.86
C LEU A 8 -9.18 13.15 9.21
N ARG A 9 -8.18 12.74 10.00
CA ARG A 9 -7.10 13.59 10.51
C ARG A 9 -5.76 12.91 10.26
N PRO A 10 -4.98 13.37 9.26
CA PRO A 10 -3.64 12.87 9.03
C PRO A 10 -2.64 13.55 9.96
N GLU A 11 -1.76 12.76 10.56
CA GLU A 11 -0.58 13.19 11.32
C GLU A 11 0.67 12.74 10.54
N LEU A 12 1.62 13.64 10.32
CA LEU A 12 2.88 13.32 9.66
C LEU A 12 3.79 12.56 10.63
N LEU A 13 4.22 11.35 10.26
CA LEU A 13 5.21 10.57 11.02
C LEU A 13 6.62 10.66 10.42
N SER A 14 6.72 10.75 9.09
CA SER A 14 8.01 10.89 8.38
C SER A 14 7.79 11.51 7.00
N ASP A 15 8.64 12.44 6.60
CA ASP A 15 8.62 13.09 5.27
C ASP A 15 10.03 13.14 4.67
N ASN A 16 10.70 11.98 4.64
CA ASN A 16 12.02 11.88 4.06
C ASN A 16 11.92 11.71 2.54
N TRP A 17 12.05 10.48 2.03
CA TRP A 17 11.91 10.22 0.59
C TRP A 17 10.44 10.04 0.15
N TYR A 18 9.64 9.44 1.03
CA TYR A 18 8.20 9.22 0.86
C TYR A 18 7.52 9.57 2.16
N THR A 19 6.23 9.92 2.09
CA THR A 19 5.52 10.42 3.24
C THR A 19 4.81 9.28 3.99
N LEU A 20 5.13 9.13 5.28
CA LEU A 20 4.42 8.26 6.21
C LEU A 20 3.46 9.10 7.05
N ARG A 21 2.18 8.72 7.07
CA ARG A 21 1.16 9.38 7.89
C ARG A 21 0.46 8.40 8.81
N LYS A 22 0.16 8.82 10.02
CA LYS A 22 -0.83 8.18 10.88
C LYS A 22 -2.17 8.85 10.62
N ILE A 23 -3.13 8.09 10.13
CA ILE A 23 -4.46 8.59 9.78
C ILE A 23 -5.43 8.16 10.88
N HIS A 24 -5.95 9.16 11.59
CA HIS A 24 -7.04 9.00 12.53
C HIS A 24 -8.37 9.24 11.82
N TYR A 25 -9.35 8.36 12.02
CA TYR A 25 -10.69 8.53 11.46
C TYR A 25 -11.71 7.77 12.29
N GLU A 26 -13.00 8.08 12.09
CA GLU A 26 -14.09 7.30 12.64
C GLU A 26 -14.77 6.50 11.53
N TYR A 27 -15.05 5.23 11.81
CA TYR A 27 -15.71 4.32 10.90
C TYR A 27 -17.06 3.87 11.44
N ARG A 28 -18.10 3.89 10.60
CA ARG A 28 -19.43 3.42 10.96
C ARG A 28 -19.53 1.90 10.80
N LEU A 29 -19.69 1.21 11.92
CA LEU A 29 -19.90 -0.24 11.97
C LEU A 29 -21.28 -0.63 11.42
N ARG A 30 -21.54 -1.93 11.28
CA ARG A 30 -22.79 -2.43 10.70
C ARG A 30 -24.02 -2.15 11.59
N ASP A 31 -23.82 -2.08 12.90
CA ASP A 31 -24.84 -1.73 13.89
C ASP A 31 -25.12 -0.21 13.96
N GLY A 32 -24.45 0.59 13.13
CA GLY A 32 -24.59 2.05 13.09
C GLY A 32 -23.72 2.80 14.09
N SER A 33 -23.03 2.10 14.99
CA SER A 33 -22.10 2.74 15.94
C SER A 33 -20.85 3.27 15.23
N TRP A 34 -20.25 4.32 15.81
CA TRP A 34 -19.01 4.92 15.33
C TRP A 34 -17.83 4.45 16.16
N GLN A 35 -16.78 3.98 15.49
CA GLN A 35 -15.56 3.53 16.13
C GLN A 35 -14.36 4.35 15.63
N ALA A 36 -13.57 4.86 16.57
CA ALA A 36 -12.30 5.51 16.26
C ALA A 36 -11.27 4.47 15.79
N GLN A 37 -10.58 4.78 14.69
CA GLN A 37 -9.51 3.97 14.14
C GLN A 37 -8.26 4.82 13.89
N SER A 38 -7.11 4.16 13.94
CA SER A 38 -5.82 4.72 13.60
C SER A 38 -5.09 3.75 12.69
N ARG A 39 -4.56 4.22 11.56
CA ARG A 39 -3.77 3.42 10.63
C ARG A 39 -2.56 4.21 10.15
N GLU A 40 -1.41 3.56 10.06
CA GLU A 40 -0.27 4.12 9.33
C GLU A 40 -0.45 3.85 7.84
N ALA A 41 -0.26 4.88 7.03
CA ALA A 41 -0.35 4.84 5.58
C ALA A 41 0.93 5.45 5.00
N TYR A 42 1.66 4.63 4.24
CA TYR A 42 2.90 5.05 3.60
C TYR A 42 2.63 5.37 2.13
N ASP A 43 2.73 6.64 1.78
CA ASP A 43 2.49 7.14 0.42
C ASP A 43 3.77 7.06 -0.41
N ARG A 44 3.82 6.07 -1.31
CA ARG A 44 4.93 5.83 -2.24
C ARG A 44 4.61 6.24 -3.68
N GLY A 45 3.51 6.97 -3.89
CA GLY A 45 2.97 7.27 -5.21
C GLY A 45 2.36 6.06 -5.92
N ASN A 46 1.99 6.27 -7.19
CA ASN A 46 1.39 5.24 -8.04
C ASN A 46 2.45 4.53 -8.89
N GLY A 47 2.15 3.32 -9.35
CA GLY A 47 3.01 2.55 -10.24
C GLY A 47 2.23 1.93 -11.40
N ALA A 48 2.97 1.43 -12.39
CA ALA A 48 2.44 0.64 -13.50
C ALA A 48 3.25 -0.66 -13.64
N ALA A 49 2.60 -1.70 -14.14
CA ALA A 49 3.22 -2.98 -14.45
C ALA A 49 2.70 -3.49 -15.80
N ILE A 50 3.49 -4.33 -16.46
CA ILE A 50 3.12 -4.98 -17.73
C ILE A 50 3.49 -6.46 -17.65
N LEU A 51 2.64 -7.31 -18.24
CA LEU A 51 2.92 -8.72 -18.43
C LEU A 51 3.04 -8.99 -19.93
N LEU A 52 4.21 -9.46 -20.36
CA LEU A 52 4.45 -9.84 -21.74
C LEU A 52 4.21 -11.34 -21.90
N PHE A 53 3.32 -11.72 -22.81
CA PHE A 53 2.95 -13.11 -23.08
C PHE A 53 3.10 -13.44 -24.56
N ASN A 54 3.76 -14.56 -24.85
CA ASN A 54 3.85 -15.14 -26.19
C ASN A 54 2.85 -16.29 -26.33
N ARG A 55 1.80 -16.08 -27.14
CA ARG A 55 0.72 -17.06 -27.35
C ARG A 55 1.17 -18.32 -28.05
N ALA A 56 2.09 -18.23 -29.02
CA ALA A 56 2.53 -19.38 -29.79
C ALA A 56 3.41 -20.32 -28.96
N ALA A 57 4.30 -19.75 -28.14
CA ALA A 57 5.20 -20.50 -27.28
C ALA A 57 4.59 -20.84 -25.90
N GLY A 58 3.51 -20.19 -25.49
CA GLY A 58 2.92 -20.35 -24.16
C GLY A 58 3.82 -19.84 -23.03
N THR A 59 4.66 -18.83 -23.30
CA THR A 59 5.67 -18.33 -22.36
C THR A 59 5.45 -16.87 -21.97
N VAL A 60 6.02 -16.48 -20.83
CA VAL A 60 6.02 -15.09 -20.33
C VAL A 60 7.44 -14.54 -20.24
N ILE A 61 7.57 -13.22 -20.38
CA ILE A 61 8.83 -12.51 -20.11
C ILE A 61 8.68 -11.75 -18.80
N LEU A 62 9.64 -11.94 -17.90
CA LEU A 62 9.73 -11.29 -16.59
C LEU A 62 11.13 -10.68 -16.43
N THR A 63 11.29 -9.83 -15.42
CA THR A 63 12.58 -9.27 -15.00
C THR A 63 13.01 -9.87 -13.67
N ARG A 64 14.32 -10.07 -13.47
CA ARG A 64 14.91 -10.40 -12.17
C ARG A 64 15.89 -9.30 -11.77
N GLN A 65 15.71 -8.77 -10.57
CA GLN A 65 16.54 -7.69 -10.02
C GLN A 65 16.55 -7.86 -8.50
N PHE A 66 17.69 -7.60 -7.87
CA PHE A 66 17.77 -7.50 -6.42
C PHE A 66 16.82 -6.43 -5.87
N ARG A 67 16.02 -6.78 -4.87
CA ARG A 67 15.19 -5.86 -4.10
C ARG A 67 15.58 -5.93 -2.61
N MET A 68 16.19 -4.86 -2.11
CA MET A 68 16.61 -4.79 -0.70
C MET A 68 15.49 -5.08 0.32
N PRO A 69 14.25 -4.56 0.18
CA PRO A 69 13.21 -4.80 1.20
C PRO A 69 12.81 -6.27 1.37
N THR A 70 12.83 -7.05 0.30
CA THR A 70 12.52 -8.48 0.34
C THR A 70 13.71 -9.28 0.86
N PHE A 71 14.94 -8.83 0.59
CA PHE A 71 16.14 -9.39 1.21
C PHE A 71 16.12 -9.26 2.73
N VAL A 72 15.77 -8.09 3.26
CA VAL A 72 15.58 -7.86 4.70
C VAL A 72 14.48 -8.75 5.29
N ASN A 73 13.47 -9.13 4.49
CA ASN A 73 12.41 -10.06 4.88
C ASN A 73 12.78 -11.55 4.73
N GLY A 74 14.06 -11.87 4.47
CA GLY A 74 14.57 -13.23 4.43
C GLY A 74 14.60 -13.89 3.05
N ASN A 75 14.30 -13.16 1.97
CA ASN A 75 14.50 -13.69 0.61
C ASN A 75 16.01 -13.59 0.25
N PRO A 76 16.71 -14.72 0.04
CA PRO A 76 18.17 -14.72 -0.04
C PRO A 76 18.74 -13.95 -1.24
N ASP A 77 17.96 -13.80 -2.32
CA ASP A 77 18.35 -13.08 -3.54
C ASP A 77 17.67 -11.71 -3.71
N GLY A 78 16.86 -11.30 -2.72
CA GLY A 78 16.12 -10.03 -2.72
C GLY A 78 14.91 -10.05 -3.63
#